data_AF-W1WD05-F1
#
_entry.id   AF-W1WD05-F1
#
_cell.length_a   1.000
_cell.length_b   1.000
_cell.length_c   1.000
_cell.angle_alpha   90.00
_cell.angle_beta   90.00
_cell.angle_gamma   90.00
#
_symmetry.space_group_name_H-M   'P 1'
#
loop_
_entity.id
_entity.type
_entity.pdbx_description
1 polymer ?
#
loop_
_entity_poly.entity_id
_entity_poly.type
_entity_poly.pdbx_seq_one_letter_code
_entity_poly.pdbx_strand_id
1 'polypeptide(L)' 'PALIESGELESAIGLPMNKETSHVMLCGNPQMVRDTQQLLKETRQMTKHLRRRPGHMTAEHYW' A
#
# COMPACT_ATOMS: atom_id res chain seq x y z
N PRO A 1 -0.18 -5.28 -8.37
CA PRO A 1 -1.34 -4.69 -7.66
C PRO A 1 -2.64 -5.51 -7.70
N ALA A 2 -2.85 -6.38 -8.71
CA ALA A 2 -4.14 -7.08 -8.90
C ALA A 2 -4.66 -7.89 -7.69
N LEU A 3 -3.79 -8.52 -6.91
CA LEU A 3 -4.18 -9.27 -5.70
C LEU A 3 -4.66 -8.37 -4.54
N ILE A 4 -4.19 -7.12 -4.52
CA ILE A 4 -4.61 -6.11 -3.53
C ILE A 4 -5.96 -5.51 -3.91
N GLU A 5 -6.20 -5.36 -5.21
CA GLU A 5 -7.45 -4.85 -5.79
C GLU A 5 -8.58 -5.88 -5.67
N SER A 6 -8.29 -7.14 -5.97
CA SER A 6 -9.26 -8.25 -5.87
C SER A 6 -9.59 -8.65 -4.43
N GLY A 7 -8.80 -8.21 -3.44
CA GLY A 7 -8.97 -8.62 -2.04
C GLY A 7 -8.49 -10.05 -1.74
N GLU A 8 -7.94 -10.76 -2.73
CA GLU A 8 -7.38 -12.10 -2.54
C GLU A 8 -6.22 -12.10 -1.53
N LEU A 9 -5.41 -11.03 -1.54
CA LEU A 9 -4.33 -10.89 -0.58
C LEU A 9 -4.88 -10.87 0.85
N GLU A 10 -5.81 -9.97 1.15
CA GLU A 10 -6.43 -9.83 2.49
C GLU A 10 -7.13 -11.13 2.91
N SER A 11 -7.78 -11.80 1.96
CA SER A 11 -8.47 -13.07 2.20
C SER A 11 -7.51 -14.19 2.57
N ALA A 12 -6.33 -14.23 1.95
CA ALA A 12 -5.32 -15.25 2.23
C ALA A 12 -4.67 -15.09 3.62
N ILE A 13 -4.48 -13.85 4.10
CA ILE A 13 -3.91 -13.57 5.43
C ILE A 13 -4.96 -13.42 6.53
N GLY A 14 -6.25 -13.27 6.19
CA GLY A 14 -7.33 -13.07 7.16
C GLY A 14 -7.23 -11.76 7.93
N LEU A 15 -6.46 -10.79 7.43
CA LEU A 15 -6.24 -9.49 8.06
C LEU A 15 -6.71 -8.37 7.12
N PRO A 16 -7.64 -7.51 7.57
CA PRO A 16 -8.08 -6.38 6.76
C PRO A 16 -6.97 -5.34 6.66
N MET A 17 -6.74 -4.83 5.46
CA MET A 17 -5.81 -3.73 5.21
C MET A 17 -6.60 -2.41 5.28
N ASN A 18 -6.42 -1.64 6.35
CA ASN A 18 -7.13 -0.38 6.53
C ASN A 18 -6.19 0.72 7.05
N LYS A 19 -6.60 1.98 6.91
CA LYS A 19 -5.77 3.13 7.29
C LYS A 19 -5.64 3.26 8.82
N GLU A 20 -6.57 2.72 9.59
CA GLU A 20 -6.60 2.86 11.05
C GLU A 20 -5.57 1.95 11.74
N THR A 21 -5.30 0.77 11.17
CA THR A 21 -4.53 -0.30 11.83
C THR A 21 -3.39 -0.86 10.98
N SER A 22 -3.30 -0.52 9.71
CA SER A 22 -2.29 -1.07 8.79
C SER A 22 -1.27 -0.04 8.34
N HIS A 23 -0.02 -0.46 8.27
CA HIS A 23 1.06 0.26 7.62
C HIS A 23 1.67 -0.63 6.54
N VAL A 24 1.70 -0.16 5.29
CA VAL A 24 2.11 -0.93 4.13
C VAL A 24 3.49 -0.49 3.66
N MET A 25 4.42 -1.44 3.53
CA MET A 25 5.73 -1.21 2.91
C MET A 25 5.72 -1.76 1.48
N LEU A 26 6.01 -0.90 0.52
CA LEU A 26 6.04 -1.22 -0.92
C LEU A 26 7.50 -1.31 -1.37
N CYS A 27 7.95 -2.51 -1.77
CA CYS A 27 9.29 -2.73 -2.28
C CYS A 27 9.21 -3.44 -3.63
N GLY A 28 9.84 -2.88 -4.66
CA GLY A 28 9.92 -3.50 -5.97
C GLY A 28 10.25 -2.51 -7.06
N ASN A 29 9.92 -2.86 -8.30
CA ASN A 29 10.21 -1.98 -9.43
C ASN A 29 9.43 -0.64 -9.31
N PRO A 30 9.97 0.48 -9.82
CA PRO A 30 9.34 1.79 -9.65
C PRO A 30 7.93 1.89 -10.22
N GLN A 31 7.62 1.12 -11.27
CA GLN A 31 6.29 1.10 -11.88
C GLN A 31 5.25 0.47 -10.95
N MET A 32 5.52 -0.74 -10.43
CA MET A 32 4.63 -1.44 -9.50
C MET A 32 4.41 -0.64 -8.22
N VAL A 33 5.47 0.00 -7.70
CA VAL A 33 5.35 0.85 -6.51
C VAL A 33 4.39 2.01 -6.76
N ARG A 34 4.52 2.71 -7.90
CA ARG A 34 3.60 3.81 -8.26
C ARG A 34 2.16 3.33 -8.41
N ASP A 35 1.95 2.24 -9.15
CA ASP A 35 0.61 1.71 -9.41
C ASP A 35 -0.06 1.25 -8.10
N THR A 36 0.69 0.61 -7.22
CA THR A 36 0.18 0.15 -5.92
C THR A 36 -0.09 1.32 -4.96
N GLN A 37 0.75 2.36 -4.97
CA GLN A 37 0.48 3.58 -4.20
C GLN A 37 -0.82 4.27 -4.63
N GLN A 38 -1.05 4.36 -5.95
CA GLN A 38 -2.28 4.95 -6.48
C GLN A 38 -3.50 4.14 -6.08
N LEU A 39 -3.46 2.82 -6.27
CA LEU A 39 -4.52 1.91 -5.87
C LEU A 39 -4.89 2.09 -4.39
N LEU A 40 -3.91 2.06 -3.49
CA LEU A 40 -4.15 2.18 -2.04
C LEU A 40 -4.68 3.56 -1.64
N LYS A 41 -4.27 4.61 -2.35
CA LYS A 41 -4.78 5.96 -2.13
C LYS A 41 -6.24 6.09 -2.56
N GLU A 42 -6.61 5.55 -3.72
CA GLU A 42 -7.96 5.67 -4.29
C GLU A 42 -8.97 4.76 -3.60
N THR A 43 -8.61 3.49 -3.37
CA THR A 43 -9.53 2.48 -2.81
C THR A 43 -9.61 2.52 -1.29
N ARG A 44 -8.49 2.79 -0.60
CA ARG A 44 -8.39 2.69 0.86
C ARG A 44 -8.06 4.00 1.57
N GLN A 45 -8.01 5.11 0.83
CA GLN A 45 -7.70 6.46 1.36
C GLN A 45 -6.38 6.51 2.15
N MET A 46 -5.44 5.61 1.82
CA MET A 46 -4.14 5.55 2.47
C MET A 46 -3.24 6.66 1.93
N THR A 47 -2.33 7.13 2.78
CA THR A 47 -1.43 8.26 2.46
C THR A 47 0.02 7.86 2.60
N LYS A 48 0.89 8.47 1.79
CA LYS A 48 2.33 8.24 1.90
C LYS A 48 2.84 8.75 3.24
N HIS A 49 3.61 7.92 3.92
CA HIS A 49 4.35 8.29 5.11
C HIS A 49 5.54 9.16 4.72
N LEU A 50 5.62 10.36 5.30
CA LEU A 50 6.71 11.30 5.12
C LEU A 50 7.33 11.61 6.49
N ARG A 51 8.62 11.96 6.53
CA ARG A 51 9.34 12.25 7.78
C ARG A 51 8.63 13.25 8.71
N ARG A 52 7.91 14.23 8.15
CA ARG A 52 7.18 15.26 8.89
C ARG A 52 5.66 15.06 8.90
N ARG A 53 5.16 14.07 8.17
CA ARG A 53 3.73 13.79 8.04
C ARG A 53 3.53 12.28 8.08
N PRO A 54 3.14 11.73 9.24
CA PRO A 54 2.78 10.34 9.34
C PRO A 54 1.71 9.99 8.30
N GLY A 55 1.90 8.83 7.70
CA GLY A 55 0.97 8.20 6.78
C GLY A 55 1.08 6.70 6.90
N HIS A 56 0.42 6.01 6.00
CA HIS A 56 0.14 4.58 6.06
C HIS A 56 0.98 3.76 5.09
N MET A 57 1.72 4.41 4.18
CA MET A 57 2.49 3.75 3.13
C MET A 57 3.95 4.22 3.12
N THR A 58 4.89 3.30 3.26
CA THR A 58 6.32 3.53 2.99
C THR A 58 6.68 2.83 1.69
N ALA A 59 7.57 3.42 0.89
CA ALA A 59 8.00 2.82 -0.36
C ALA A 59 9.51 2.88 -0.53
N GLU A 60 10.07 1.80 -1.04
CA GLU A 60 11.46 1.65 -1.45
C GLU A 60 11.48 1.21 -2.92
N HIS A 61 12.21 1.97 -3.74
CA HIS A 61 12.40 1.61 -5.14
C HIS A 61 13.64 0.72 -5.20
N TYR A 62 13.48 -0.49 -5.75
CA TYR A 62 14.63 -1.16 -6.32
C TYR A 62 14.99 -0.34 -7.56
N TRP A 63 16.17 0.30 -7.55
CA TRP A 63 16.78 1.20 -8.54
C TRP A 63 16.15 2.58 -8.82
#